data_AF-A0A2N3G1L7-F1
#
_entry.id   AF-A0A2N3G1L7-F1
#
_cell.length_a   1.000
_cell.length_b   1.000
_cell.length_c   1.000
_cell.angle_alpha   90.00
_cell.angle_beta   90.00
_cell.angle_gamma   90.00
#
_symmetry.space_group_name_H-M   'P 1'
#
loop_
_entity.id
_entity.type
_entity.pdbx_description
1 polymer ?
#
loop_
_entity_poly.entity_id
_entity_poly.type
_entity_poly.pdbx_seq_one_letter_code
_entity_poly.pdbx_strand_id
1 'polypeptide(L)'
;MGVYSGLVYPAVLTVLGALAAGGLVTLVWVRAHTALKWIVTATYIVTVVQLIAAAVVLFGGIEVSLVTTVGYMLTSLILLPLMGIGRLGEPEAAALDPDPNRPVLAPDQVARVDAVAALIVAIALAVVAWRLEILLAAGT
;
A
#
# COMPACT_ATOMS: atom_id res chain seq x y z
N MET A 1 -10.24 20.19 -3.29
CA MET A 1 -9.19 20.26 -2.25
C MET A 1 -9.70 20.01 -0.84
N GLY A 2 -10.69 20.75 -0.31
CA GLY A 2 -11.11 20.61 1.10
C GLY A 2 -11.41 19.17 1.57
N VAL A 3 -12.08 18.36 0.74
CA VAL A 3 -12.35 16.94 1.06
C VAL A 3 -11.08 16.08 0.98
N TYR A 4 -10.20 16.33 0.01
CA TYR A 4 -8.97 15.54 -0.15
C TYR A 4 -8.02 15.79 1.03
N SER A 5 -7.65 17.05 1.26
CA SER A 5 -6.72 17.43 2.33
C SER A 5 -7.30 17.23 3.73
N GLY A 6 -8.60 17.50 3.91
CA GLY A 6 -9.26 17.47 5.22
C GLY A 6 -9.71 16.07 5.67
N LEU A 7 -9.92 15.14 4.74
CA LEU A 7 -10.47 13.82 5.07
C LEU A 7 -9.67 12.68 4.44
N VAL A 8 -9.46 12.70 3.12
CA VAL A 8 -8.86 11.56 2.41
C VAL A 8 -7.40 11.38 2.79
N TYR A 9 -6.59 12.45 2.72
CA TYR A 9 -5.18 12.42 3.07
C TYR A 9 -4.92 11.94 4.52
N PRO A 10 -5.56 12.50 5.57
CA PRO A 10 -5.35 12.02 6.93
C PRO A 10 -5.85 10.58 7.15
N ALA A 11 -6.94 10.18 6.48
CA ALA A 11 -7.42 8.79 6.55
C ALA A 11 -6.41 7.82 5.93
N VAL A 12 -5.83 8.15 4.77
CA VAL A 12 -4.76 7.38 4.13
C VAL A 12 -3.58 7.24 5.09
N LEU A 13 -3.08 8.35 5.65
CA LEU A 13 -1.94 8.30 6.58
C LEU A 13 -2.24 7.47 7.83
N THR A 14 -3.47 7.52 8.34
CA THR A 14 -3.88 6.71 9.49
C THR A 14 -3.81 5.22 9.17
N VAL A 15 -4.33 4.81 8.01
CA VAL A 15 -4.28 3.41 7.56
C VAL A 15 -2.84 2.96 7.31
N LEU A 16 -2.01 3.80 6.69
CA LEU A 16 -0.59 3.48 6.44
C LEU A 16 0.20 3.41 7.74
N GLY A 17 -0.10 4.27 8.73
CA GLY A 17 0.47 4.19 10.07
C GLY A 17 0.09 2.87 10.76
N ALA A 18 -1.18 2.46 10.65
CA ALA A 18 -1.64 1.17 11.15
C ALA A 18 -0.97 0.00 10.43
N LEU A 19 -0.74 0.11 9.11
CA LEU A 19 -0.03 -0.91 8.32
C LEU A 19 1.42 -1.06 8.76
N ALA A 20 2.14 0.04 8.94
CA ALA A 20 3.51 0.04 9.45
C ALA A 20 3.58 -0.55 10.87
N ALA A 21 2.71 -0.10 11.78
CA ALA A 21 2.63 -0.62 13.14
C ALA A 21 2.28 -2.12 13.15
N GLY A 22 1.31 -2.55 12.35
CA GLY A 22 0.92 -3.94 12.19
C GLY A 22 2.05 -4.81 11.66
N GLY A 23 2.85 -4.29 10.71
CA GLY A 23 4.07 -4.94 10.23
C GLY A 23 5.09 -5.13 11.36
N LEU A 24 5.42 -4.08 12.11
CA LEU A 24 6.34 -4.16 13.26
C LEU A 24 5.87 -5.16 14.32
N VAL A 25 4.59 -5.11 14.69
CA VAL A 25 4.01 -6.03 15.66
C VAL A 25 4.09 -7.47 15.16
N THR A 26 3.82 -7.72 13.87
CA THR A 26 3.88 -9.07 13.29
C THR A 26 5.30 -9.64 13.26
N LEU A 27 6.33 -8.80 13.10
CA LEU A 27 7.74 -9.23 13.17
C LEU A 27 8.13 -9.81 14.54
N VAL A 28 7.60 -9.21 15.61
CA VAL A 28 7.83 -9.66 16.99
C VAL A 28 6.87 -10.78 17.36
N TRP A 29 5.62 -10.67 16.92
CA TRP A 29 4.52 -11.56 17.28
C TRP A 29 3.75 -12.04 16.04
N VAL A 30 4.19 -13.17 15.49
CA VAL A 30 3.67 -13.77 14.25
C VAL A 30 2.15 -14.01 14.27
N ARG A 31 1.54 -14.26 15.44
CA ARG A 31 0.08 -14.45 15.55
C ARG A 31 -0.72 -13.20 15.14
N ALA A 32 -0.11 -12.02 15.13
CA ALA A 32 -0.72 -10.79 14.63
C ALA A 32 -0.90 -10.77 13.10
N HIS A 33 -0.33 -11.73 12.35
CA HIS A 33 -0.45 -11.78 10.89
C HIS A 33 -1.90 -11.80 10.40
N THR A 34 -2.81 -12.45 11.14
CA THR A 34 -4.24 -12.43 10.80
C THR A 34 -4.81 -11.01 10.85
N ALA A 35 -4.43 -10.19 11.84
CA ALA A 35 -4.83 -8.79 11.92
C ALA A 35 -4.19 -7.97 10.79
N LEU A 36 -2.92 -8.23 10.48
CA LEU A 36 -2.21 -7.57 9.38
C LEU A 36 -2.94 -7.77 8.04
N LYS A 37 -3.48 -8.96 7.76
CA LYS A 37 -4.27 -9.23 6.54
C LYS A 37 -5.49 -8.32 6.42
N TRP A 38 -6.17 -8.01 7.51
CA TRP A 38 -7.29 -7.06 7.51
C TRP A 38 -6.81 -5.62 7.23
N ILE A 39 -5.67 -5.22 7.79
CA ILE A 39 -5.09 -3.89 7.56
C ILE A 39 -4.62 -3.75 6.10
N VAL A 40 -4.07 -4.81 5.51
CA VAL A 40 -3.72 -4.85 4.08
C VAL A 40 -4.96 -4.64 3.21
N THR A 41 -6.08 -5.30 3.52
CA THR A 41 -7.36 -5.07 2.83
C THR A 41 -7.83 -3.62 2.96
N ALA A 42 -7.75 -3.04 4.17
CA ALA A 42 -8.06 -1.62 4.37
C ALA A 42 -7.15 -0.69 3.54
N THR A 43 -5.88 -1.06 3.40
CA THR A 43 -4.91 -0.32 2.58
C THR A 43 -5.29 -0.33 1.11
N TYR A 44 -5.75 -1.47 0.57
CA TYR A 44 -6.26 -1.52 -0.81
C TYR A 44 -7.45 -0.56 -1.00
N ILE A 45 -8.40 -0.60 -0.07
CA ILE A 45 -9.60 0.26 -0.14
C ILE A 45 -9.21 1.74 -0.07
N VAL A 46 -8.37 2.13 0.90
CA VAL A 46 -7.99 3.54 1.08
C VAL A 46 -7.18 4.06 -0.11
N THR A 47 -6.35 3.21 -0.71
CA THR A 47 -5.59 3.56 -1.93
C THR A 47 -6.54 3.84 -3.09
N VAL A 48 -7.57 3.01 -3.29
CA VAL A 48 -8.59 3.25 -4.33
C VAL A 48 -9.33 4.57 -4.07
N VAL A 49 -9.74 4.82 -2.83
CA VAL A 49 -10.40 6.09 -2.46
C VAL A 49 -9.49 7.28 -2.74
N GLN A 50 -8.20 7.19 -2.39
CA GLN A 50 -7.22 8.23 -2.65
C GLN A 50 -7.08 8.51 -4.15
N LEU A 51 -7.02 7.47 -4.98
CA LEU A 51 -6.90 7.61 -6.43
C LEU A 51 -8.14 8.27 -7.05
N ILE A 52 -9.34 7.87 -6.62
CA ILE A 52 -10.59 8.49 -7.07
C ILE A 52 -10.61 9.96 -6.67
N ALA A 53 -10.30 10.26 -5.41
CA ALA A 53 -10.32 11.64 -4.91
C ALA A 53 -9.26 12.52 -5.62
N ALA A 54 -8.05 12.00 -5.83
CA ALA A 54 -7.00 12.68 -6.59
C ALA A 54 -7.42 12.91 -8.05
N ALA A 55 -8.06 11.94 -8.70
CA ALA A 55 -8.58 12.09 -10.06
C ALA A 55 -9.65 13.18 -10.15
N VAL A 56 -10.62 13.20 -9.21
CA VAL A 56 -11.67 14.24 -9.17
C VAL A 56 -11.08 15.63 -9.04
N VAL A 57 -10.05 15.77 -8.19
CA VAL A 57 -9.33 17.03 -8.01
C VAL A 57 -8.56 17.41 -9.29
N LEU A 58 -7.84 16.46 -9.89
CA LEU A 58 -7.06 16.69 -11.12
C LEU A 58 -7.92 17.13 -12.31
N PHE A 59 -9.08 16.49 -12.50
CA PHE A 59 -10.03 16.85 -13.57
C PHE A 59 -10.96 18.00 -13.20
N GLY A 60 -10.85 18.55 -12.00
CA GLY A 60 -11.62 19.70 -11.51
C GLY A 60 -11.18 21.06 -12.05
N GLY A 61 -10.23 21.11 -12.99
CA GLY A 61 -9.77 22.34 -13.64
C GLY A 61 -8.57 23.01 -12.98
N ILE A 62 -7.78 22.25 -12.22
CA ILE A 62 -6.62 22.75 -11.46
C ILE A 62 -5.36 22.73 -12.33
N GLU A 63 -4.55 23.79 -12.29
CA GLU A 63 -3.30 23.89 -13.06
C GLU A 63 -2.15 23.11 -12.39
N VAL A 64 -2.22 21.78 -12.44
CA VAL A 64 -1.16 20.89 -11.93
C VAL A 64 -0.49 20.14 -13.09
N SER A 65 0.79 19.81 -12.94
CA SER A 65 1.47 18.87 -13.86
C SER A 65 0.74 17.53 -13.91
N LEU A 66 0.00 17.30 -15.00
CA LEU A 66 -0.77 16.08 -15.25
C LEU A 66 0.14 14.85 -15.21
N VAL A 67 1.27 14.89 -15.91
CA VAL A 67 2.22 13.78 -16.03
C VAL A 67 2.76 13.38 -14.66
N THR A 68 3.16 14.36 -13.85
CA THR A 68 3.71 14.09 -12.51
C THR A 68 2.64 13.52 -11.58
N THR A 69 1.44 14.08 -11.59
CA THR A 69 0.32 13.63 -10.74
C THR A 69 -0.10 12.21 -11.09
N VAL A 70 -0.30 11.92 -12.38
CA VAL A 70 -0.62 10.58 -12.88
C VAL A 70 0.50 9.59 -12.55
N GLY A 71 1.77 10.00 -12.66
CA GLY A 71 2.90 9.17 -12.27
C GLY A 71 2.83 8.73 -10.80
N TYR A 72 2.51 9.63 -9.88
CA TYR A 72 2.34 9.29 -8.46
C TYR A 72 1.08 8.45 -8.19
N MET A 73 -0.01 8.68 -8.93
CA MET A 73 -1.20 7.83 -8.87
C MET A 73 -0.88 6.39 -9.32
N LEU A 74 -0.18 6.22 -10.44
CA LEU A 74 0.27 4.90 -10.91
C LEU A 74 1.26 4.26 -9.95
N THR A 75 2.17 5.03 -9.36
CA THR A 75 3.09 4.53 -8.33
C THR A 75 2.33 3.93 -7.15
N SER A 76 1.23 4.55 -6.73
CA SER A 76 0.38 4.01 -5.66
C SER A 76 -0.15 2.63 -5.99
N LEU A 77 -0.55 2.38 -7.25
CA LEU A 77 -1.04 1.08 -7.71
C LEU A 77 0.07 0.04 -7.83
N ILE A 78 1.24 0.42 -8.34
CA ILE A 78 2.38 -0.49 -8.57
C ILE A 78 2.95 -1.03 -7.24
N LEU A 79 2.78 -0.30 -6.13
CA LEU A 79 3.21 -0.76 -4.81
C LEU A 79 2.29 -1.82 -4.21
N LEU A 80 1.02 -1.88 -4.63
CA LEU A 80 0.01 -2.76 -4.04
C LEU A 80 0.35 -4.27 -4.13
N PRO A 81 0.84 -4.81 -5.26
CA PRO A 81 1.20 -6.22 -5.37
C PRO A 81 2.27 -6.68 -4.37
N LEU A 82 3.10 -5.78 -3.86
CA LEU A 82 4.17 -6.12 -2.92
C LEU A 82 3.62 -6.57 -1.55
N MET A 83 2.42 -6.14 -1.15
CA MET A 83 1.84 -6.48 0.16
C MET A 83 1.43 -7.96 0.32
N GLY A 84 1.50 -8.76 -0.75
CA GLY A 84 1.21 -10.20 -0.72
C GLY A 84 2.36 -11.07 -1.20
N ILE A 85 3.59 -10.54 -1.21
CA ILE A 85 4.74 -11.21 -1.83
C ILE A 85 5.11 -12.53 -1.12
N GLY A 86 4.79 -12.68 0.17
CA GLY A 86 5.01 -13.93 0.90
C GLY A 86 4.25 -15.12 0.32
N ARG A 87 3.13 -14.88 -0.38
CA ARG A 87 2.31 -15.91 -1.05
C ARG A 87 3.05 -16.62 -2.18
N LEU A 88 4.10 -15.99 -2.73
CA LEU A 88 4.96 -16.63 -3.74
C LEU A 88 5.80 -17.77 -3.17
N GLY A 89 5.98 -17.83 -1.85
CA GLY A 89 6.68 -18.91 -1.17
C GLY A 89 5.76 -19.98 -0.58
N GLU A 90 4.44 -19.87 -0.75
CA GLU A 90 3.50 -20.84 -0.18
C GLU A 90 3.52 -22.19 -0.93
N PRO A 91 3.21 -23.31 -0.26
CA PRO A 91 3.18 -24.64 -0.88
C PRO A 91 2.26 -24.71 -2.10
N GLU A 92 1.13 -24.01 -2.07
CA GLU A 92 0.16 -23.94 -3.16
C GLU A 92 0.76 -23.25 -4.40
N ALA A 93 1.57 -22.21 -4.21
CA ALA A 93 2.25 -21.52 -5.29
C ALA A 93 3.39 -22.37 -5.90
N ALA A 94 4.08 -23.17 -5.07
CA ALA A 94 5.09 -24.11 -5.53
C ALA A 94 4.49 -25.30 -6.30
N ALA A 95 3.29 -25.76 -5.92
CA ALA A 95 2.62 -26.87 -6.60
C ALA A 95 2.20 -26.56 -8.05
N LEU A 96 2.08 -25.28 -8.41
CA LEU A 96 1.78 -24.81 -9.76
C LEU A 96 3.05 -24.61 -10.62
N ASP A 97 4.23 -24.80 -10.05
CA ASP A 97 5.52 -24.59 -10.70
C ASP A 97 6.18 -25.95 -11.03
N PRO A 98 6.66 -26.17 -12.26
CA PRO A 98 7.38 -27.38 -12.63
C PRO A 98 8.76 -27.54 -11.98
N ASP A 99 9.34 -26.52 -11.32
CA ASP A 99 10.64 -26.64 -10.65
C ASP A 99 10.58 -27.41 -9.32
N PRO A 100 11.16 -28.63 -9.23
CA PRO A 100 11.14 -29.43 -8.00
C PRO A 100 12.02 -28.88 -6.88
N ASN A 101 12.91 -27.92 -7.15
CA ASN A 101 13.83 -27.35 -6.16
C ASN A 101 13.37 -25.99 -5.61
N ARG A 102 12.15 -25.55 -5.97
CA ARG A 102 11.64 -24.26 -5.54
C ARG A 102 11.57 -24.18 -4.00
N PRO A 103 12.15 -23.14 -3.37
CA PRO A 103 12.07 -22.96 -1.93
C PRO A 103 10.62 -22.72 -1.48
N VAL A 104 10.16 -23.49 -0.49
CA VAL A 104 8.86 -23.32 0.17
C VAL A 104 9.08 -22.70 1.54
N LEU A 105 8.39 -21.60 1.81
CA LEU A 105 8.48 -20.89 3.07
C LEU A 105 7.57 -21.55 4.11
N ALA A 106 8.07 -21.64 5.34
CA ALA A 106 7.23 -21.98 6.49
C ALA A 106 6.23 -20.84 6.77
N PRO A 107 5.06 -21.12 7.37
CA PRO A 107 4.03 -20.10 7.60
C PRO A 107 4.52 -18.86 8.40
N ASP A 108 5.45 -19.05 9.33
CA ASP A 108 6.07 -17.96 10.10
C ASP A 108 7.03 -17.12 9.24
N GLN A 109 7.72 -17.73 8.28
CA GLN A 109 8.57 -17.02 7.33
C GLN A 109 7.72 -16.17 6.37
N VAL A 110 6.60 -16.71 5.87
CA VAL A 110 5.63 -15.96 5.06
C VAL A 110 5.13 -14.73 5.83
N ALA A 111 4.71 -14.90 7.08
CA ALA A 111 4.25 -13.81 7.92
C ALA A 111 5.31 -12.72 8.13
N ARG A 112 6.58 -13.09 8.29
CA ARG A 112 7.68 -12.13 8.42
C ARG A 112 7.96 -11.38 7.11
N VAL A 113 7.94 -12.09 5.97
CA VAL A 113 8.11 -11.47 4.65
C VAL A 113 7.00 -10.46 4.38
N ASP A 114 5.74 -10.85 4.62
CA ASP A 114 4.59 -9.95 4.48
C ASP A 114 4.68 -8.75 5.42
N ALA A 115 5.15 -8.94 6.66
CA ALA A 115 5.33 -7.87 7.63
C ALA A 115 6.39 -6.84 7.20
N VAL A 116 7.52 -7.28 6.65
CA VAL A 116 8.54 -6.39 6.08
C VAL A 116 8.00 -5.68 4.84
N ALA A 117 7.31 -6.40 3.95
CA ALA A 117 6.70 -5.81 2.77
C ALA A 117 5.67 -4.73 3.14
N ALA A 118 4.81 -5.00 4.13
CA ALA A 118 3.86 -4.03 4.66
C ALA A 118 4.53 -2.75 5.17
N LEU A 119 5.66 -2.88 5.87
CA LEU A 119 6.45 -1.73 6.33
C LEU A 119 6.99 -0.88 5.17
N ILE A 120 7.61 -1.52 4.19
CA ILE A 120 8.18 -0.84 3.03
C ILE A 120 7.07 -0.13 2.24
N VAL A 121 5.97 -0.84 1.97
CA VAL A 121 4.83 -0.30 1.22
C VAL A 121 4.16 0.83 1.98
N ALA A 122 3.98 0.72 3.31
CA ALA A 122 3.40 1.78 4.13
C ALA A 122 4.19 3.09 4.00
N ILE A 123 5.52 3.01 4.12
CA ILE A 123 6.41 4.18 4.02
C ILE A 123 6.37 4.74 2.60
N ALA A 124 6.51 3.89 1.58
CA ALA A 124 6.50 4.32 0.19
C ALA A 124 5.17 5.01 -0.19
N LEU A 125 4.03 4.41 0.18
CA LEU A 125 2.71 5.01 -0.05
C LEU A 125 2.51 6.30 0.73
N ALA A 126 3.06 6.43 1.95
CA ALA A 126 2.96 7.66 2.73
C ALA A 126 3.69 8.82 2.04
N VAL A 127 4.87 8.55 1.48
CA VAL A 127 5.63 9.52 0.69
C VAL A 127 4.86 9.90 -0.57
N VAL A 128 4.27 8.92 -1.27
CA VAL A 128 3.46 9.18 -2.48
C VAL A 128 2.22 10.01 -2.15
N ALA A 129 1.51 9.68 -1.07
CA ALA A 129 0.35 10.44 -0.60
C ALA A 129 0.71 11.87 -0.25
N TRP A 130 1.83 12.09 0.44
CA TRP A 130 2.34 13.42 0.73
C TRP A 130 2.71 14.21 -0.53
N ARG A 131 3.34 13.57 -1.52
CA ARG A 131 3.66 14.22 -2.80
C ARG A 131 2.40 14.57 -3.59
N LEU A 132 1.38 13.72 -3.59
CA LEU A 132 0.09 14.03 -4.20
C LEU A 132 -0.57 15.23 -3.52
N GLU A 133 -0.60 15.29 -2.17
CA GLU A 133 -1.13 16.44 -1.44
C GLU A 133 -0.45 17.75 -1.86
N ILE A 134 0.89 17.78 -1.88
CA ILE A 134 1.64 18.98 -2.28
C ILE A 134 1.30 19.39 -3.71
N LEU A 135 1.28 18.45 -4.66
CA LEU A 135 1.02 18.76 -6.06
C LEU A 135 -0.40 19.29 -6.27
N LEU A 136 -1.38 18.66 -5.63
CA LEU A 136 -2.78 19.04 -5.74
C LEU A 136 -3.07 20.38 -5.04
N ALA A 137 -2.40 20.65 -3.90
CA ALA A 137 -2.50 21.92 -3.20
C ALA A 137 -1.78 23.08 -3.91
N ALA A 138 -0.69 22.80 -4.62
CA ALA A 138 0.04 23.84 -5.35
C ALA A 138 -0.70 24.38 -6.58
N GLY A 139 -1.67 23.63 -7.12
CA GLY A 139 -2.45 24.07 -8.28
C GLY A 139 -3.72 24.85 -7.96
N THR A 140 -4.10 24.97 -6.68
CA THR A 140 -5.26 25.75 -6.22
C THR A 140 -4.87 27.10 -5.66
#